data_AF-A0A7J8P2I4-F1
#
_entry.id   AF-A0A7J8P2I4-F1
#
_cell.length_a   1.000
_cell.length_b   1.000
_cell.length_c   1.000
_cell.angle_alpha   90.00
_cell.angle_beta   90.00
_cell.angle_gamma   90.00
#
_symmetry.space_group_name_H-M   'P 1'
#
loop_
_entity.id
_entity.type
_entity.pdbx_description
1 polymer ?
#
loop_
_entity_poly.entity_id
_entity_poly.type
_entity_poly.pdbx_seq_one_letter_code
_entity_poly.pdbx_strand_id
1 'polypeptide(L)'
;IDFKSWDLQLDKHLSRAWSRDSDGSTLTKKEEWEIDLAKLDIRYVIAHGTYGTVYRGVYDTQDVAVKVLDWGEDGIATVAEAAALRASFRQEVAVWHKLDHPNVTKFIGASMGTSNLKIPTKDGISENNNSLPARACCVVVEYLPGGTLKNFLIRNRRKKLAFKVVIQIALDLSRGLSASDTFDCNDIGDCYLQNLRPEIPRCCPSSLASIMRKCWDAHPERRPDMDEVVRLLEAVDTSKGGGMIPDDQARGCFCFTARGP
;
A
#
# COMPACT_ATOMS: atom_id res chain seq x y z
N ILE A 1 30.43 -26.19 -13.29
CA ILE A 1 29.09 -26.67 -12.90
C ILE A 1 28.15 -26.05 -13.91
N ASP A 2 27.60 -26.90 -14.79
CA ASP A 2 26.84 -26.48 -15.97
C ASP A 2 25.43 -26.06 -15.58
N PHE A 3 25.12 -24.77 -15.75
CA PHE A 3 23.87 -24.14 -15.32
C PHE A 3 22.69 -24.44 -16.26
N LYS A 4 22.92 -25.04 -17.44
CA LYS A 4 21.84 -25.39 -18.38
C LYS A 4 21.06 -26.64 -17.97
N SER A 5 21.58 -27.43 -17.04
CA SER A 5 20.93 -28.69 -16.61
C SER A 5 19.85 -28.49 -15.55
N TRP A 6 19.88 -27.39 -14.80
CA TRP A 6 18.90 -27.11 -13.74
C TRP A 6 17.58 -26.56 -14.28
N ASP A 7 17.63 -25.78 -15.37
CA ASP A 7 16.44 -25.22 -16.00
C ASP A 7 15.53 -26.31 -16.58
N LEU A 8 16.11 -27.37 -17.15
CA LEU A 8 15.33 -28.48 -17.72
C LEU A 8 14.66 -29.36 -16.65
N GLN A 9 15.24 -29.47 -15.45
CA GLN A 9 14.63 -30.20 -14.33
C GLN A 9 13.56 -29.38 -13.63
N LEU A 10 13.72 -28.05 -13.55
CA LEU A 10 12.72 -27.15 -13.00
C LEU A 10 11.48 -27.08 -13.91
N ASP A 11 11.69 -27.03 -15.22
CA ASP A 11 10.60 -26.97 -16.21
C ASP A 11 9.83 -28.31 -16.29
N LYS A 12 10.51 -29.46 -16.14
CA LYS A 12 9.85 -30.78 -15.98
C LYS A 12 9.08 -30.92 -14.67
N HIS A 13 9.52 -30.26 -13.59
CA HIS A 13 8.80 -30.26 -12.32
C HIS A 13 7.58 -29.34 -12.35
N LEU A 14 7.68 -28.18 -12.99
CA LEU A 14 6.60 -27.20 -13.13
C LEU A 14 5.52 -27.68 -14.11
N SER A 15 5.91 -28.25 -15.26
CA SER A 15 4.95 -28.85 -16.21
C SER A 15 4.27 -30.12 -15.66
N ARG A 16 4.95 -30.92 -14.83
CA ARG A 16 4.30 -32.02 -14.07
C ARG A 16 3.37 -31.54 -12.96
N ALA A 17 3.65 -30.39 -12.35
CA ALA A 17 2.80 -29.80 -11.32
C ALA A 17 1.51 -29.20 -11.91
N TRP A 18 1.53 -28.75 -13.16
CA TRP A 18 0.37 -28.15 -13.84
C TRP A 18 -0.44 -29.12 -14.71
N SER A 19 -0.03 -30.39 -14.86
CA SER A 19 -0.79 -31.43 -15.59
C SER A 19 -1.40 -32.52 -14.68
N ARG A 20 -1.46 -32.31 -13.36
CA ARG A 20 -2.08 -33.27 -12.41
C ARG A 20 -3.24 -32.64 -11.64
N ASP A 21 -4.24 -32.14 -12.37
CA ASP A 21 -5.63 -32.21 -11.92
C ASP A 21 -6.20 -33.55 -12.35
N SER A 22 -5.81 -34.60 -11.61
CA SER A 22 -6.57 -35.84 -11.43
C SER A 22 -5.72 -36.75 -10.54
N ASP A 23 -6.05 -36.73 -9.25
CA ASP A 23 -5.76 -37.77 -8.26
C ASP A 23 -4.37 -37.78 -7.59
N GLY A 24 -4.40 -37.79 -6.26
CA GLY A 24 -3.28 -38.14 -5.37
C GLY A 24 -2.41 -36.98 -4.86
N SER A 25 -2.60 -36.65 -3.57
CA SER A 25 -1.89 -35.67 -2.74
C SER A 25 -0.38 -35.51 -2.97
N THR A 26 0.02 -34.34 -3.44
CA THR A 26 1.30 -33.72 -3.06
C THR A 26 0.95 -32.39 -2.40
N LEU A 27 0.95 -32.35 -1.06
CA LEU A 27 0.74 -31.12 -0.31
C LEU A 27 1.85 -30.13 -0.68
N THR A 28 1.58 -29.23 -1.61
CA THR A 28 2.19 -27.89 -1.54
C THR A 28 1.84 -27.37 -0.16
N LYS A 29 2.85 -27.23 0.72
CA LYS A 29 2.66 -26.71 2.07
C LYS A 29 1.99 -25.35 1.93
N LYS A 30 0.70 -25.29 2.23
CA LYS A 30 -0.07 -24.06 2.22
C LYS A 30 0.61 -23.10 3.19
N GLU A 31 0.89 -21.89 2.75
CA GLU A 31 1.57 -20.92 3.60
C GLU A 31 0.61 -20.43 4.71
N GLU A 32 1.14 -20.07 5.87
CA GLU A 32 0.30 -19.66 7.01
C GLU A 32 -0.51 -18.38 6.72
N TRP A 33 0.00 -17.52 5.83
CA TRP A 33 -0.64 -16.30 5.37
C TRP A 33 -1.65 -16.51 4.23
N GLU A 34 -1.74 -17.72 3.65
CA GLU A 34 -2.65 -18.00 2.55
C GLU A 34 -4.10 -18.17 3.04
N ILE A 35 -4.98 -17.28 2.57
CA ILE A 35 -6.39 -17.31 2.95
C ILE A 35 -7.14 -18.48 2.31
N ASP A 36 -8.31 -18.80 2.88
CA ASP A 36 -9.29 -19.66 2.21
C ASP A 36 -10.23 -18.80 1.37
N LEU A 37 -10.06 -18.82 0.04
CA LEU A 37 -10.88 -18.04 -0.88
C LEU A 37 -12.38 -18.37 -0.78
N ALA A 38 -12.76 -19.57 -0.31
CA ALA A 38 -14.16 -19.93 -0.11
C ALA A 38 -14.84 -19.12 1.01
N LYS A 39 -14.05 -18.56 1.93
CA LYS A 39 -14.54 -17.69 3.02
C LYS A 39 -14.55 -16.21 2.64
N LEU A 40 -14.09 -15.85 1.44
CA LEU A 40 -14.00 -14.49 0.96
C LEU A 40 -15.18 -14.14 0.05
N ASP A 41 -16.01 -13.21 0.51
CA ASP A 41 -17.11 -12.62 -0.25
C ASP A 41 -16.72 -11.22 -0.73
N ILE A 42 -16.39 -11.06 -2.01
CA ILE A 42 -16.10 -9.75 -2.62
C ILE A 42 -17.41 -9.05 -2.99
N ARG A 43 -17.61 -7.82 -2.53
CA ARG A 43 -18.89 -7.11 -2.67
C ARG A 43 -18.91 -6.06 -3.75
N TYR A 44 -18.12 -4.99 -3.63
CA TYR A 44 -18.13 -3.91 -4.62
C TYR A 44 -16.80 -3.19 -4.66
N VAL A 45 -16.50 -2.58 -5.81
CA VAL A 45 -15.26 -1.82 -6.02
C VAL A 45 -15.27 -0.55 -5.16
N ILE A 46 -14.18 -0.32 -4.43
CA ILE A 46 -13.96 0.93 -3.67
C ILE A 46 -12.91 1.85 -4.30
N ALA A 47 -11.97 1.31 -5.08
CA ALA A 47 -10.98 2.10 -5.80
C ALA A 47 -10.37 1.34 -6.99
N HIS A 48 -9.93 2.09 -8.00
CA HIS A 48 -9.08 1.58 -9.08
C HIS A 48 -7.69 2.20 -8.91
N GLY A 49 -6.65 1.37 -8.88
CA GLY A 49 -5.26 1.79 -8.80
C GLY A 49 -4.51 1.45 -10.08
N THR A 50 -3.27 1.92 -10.16
CA THR A 50 -2.35 1.62 -11.28
C THR A 50 -2.03 0.13 -11.39
N TYR A 51 -1.96 -0.57 -10.25
CA TYR A 51 -1.55 -1.98 -10.16
C TYR A 51 -2.72 -2.94 -9.93
N GLY A 52 -3.96 -2.48 -10.12
CA GLY A 52 -5.16 -3.30 -9.96
C GLY A 52 -6.30 -2.62 -9.22
N THR A 53 -7.29 -3.40 -8.82
CA THR A 53 -8.57 -2.90 -8.29
C THR A 53 -8.73 -3.28 -6.82
N VAL A 54 -9.23 -2.34 -6.02
CA VAL A 54 -9.53 -2.56 -4.61
C VAL A 54 -11.04 -2.69 -4.44
N TYR A 55 -11.45 -3.79 -3.81
CA TYR A 55 -12.83 -4.10 -3.48
C TYR A 55 -13.04 -4.05 -1.98
N ARG A 56 -14.27 -3.75 -1.55
CA ARG A 56 -14.74 -4.11 -0.21
C ARG A 56 -15.29 -5.52 -0.25
N GLY A 57 -15.05 -6.29 0.79
CA GLY A 57 -15.57 -7.65 0.94
C GLY A 57 -15.77 -8.04 2.40
N VAL A 58 -16.14 -9.28 2.63
CA VAL A 58 -16.18 -9.89 3.95
C VAL A 58 -15.36 -11.19 3.93
N TYR A 59 -14.49 -11.36 4.92
CA TYR A 59 -13.72 -12.58 5.12
C TYR A 59 -13.99 -13.11 6.52
N ASP A 60 -14.53 -14.32 6.64
CA ASP A 60 -14.84 -14.96 7.92
C ASP A 60 -15.58 -14.03 8.91
N THR A 61 -16.62 -13.33 8.41
CA THR A 61 -17.42 -12.31 9.12
C THR A 61 -16.75 -10.95 9.36
N GLN A 62 -15.46 -10.79 9.07
CA GLN A 62 -14.74 -9.53 9.18
C GLN A 62 -14.90 -8.68 7.90
N ASP A 63 -15.12 -7.37 8.05
CA ASP A 63 -15.13 -6.42 6.92
C ASP A 63 -13.69 -6.17 6.43
N VAL A 64 -13.47 -6.34 5.13
CA VAL A 64 -12.12 -6.35 4.55
C VAL A 64 -12.00 -5.51 3.28
N ALA A 65 -10.79 -5.03 3.03
CA ALA A 65 -10.39 -4.50 1.73
C ALA A 65 -9.57 -5.57 0.99
N VAL A 66 -9.97 -5.85 -0.26
CA VAL A 66 -9.32 -6.84 -1.12
C VAL A 66 -8.67 -6.11 -2.28
N LYS A 67 -7.34 -6.09 -2.32
CA LYS A 67 -6.59 -5.56 -3.46
C LYS A 67 -6.27 -6.71 -4.39
N VAL A 68 -6.92 -6.73 -5.54
CA VAL A 68 -6.62 -7.66 -6.63
C VAL A 68 -5.55 -7.01 -7.50
N LEU A 69 -4.42 -7.70 -7.65
CA LEU A 69 -3.31 -7.30 -8.50
C LEU A 69 -3.43 -7.99 -9.84
N ASP A 70 -3.54 -7.19 -10.89
CA ASP A 70 -3.51 -7.66 -12.27
C ASP A 70 -2.08 -7.49 -12.80
N TRP A 71 -1.42 -8.60 -13.13
CA TRP A 71 -0.04 -8.63 -13.61
C TRP A 71 0.05 -8.41 -15.13
N GLY A 72 -1.05 -7.98 -15.77
CA GLY A 72 -1.12 -7.73 -17.20
C GLY A 72 -1.58 -8.95 -17.99
N GLU A 73 -1.99 -8.69 -19.23
CA GLU A 73 -2.46 -9.68 -20.18
C GLU A 73 -1.32 -10.64 -20.58
N ASP A 74 -1.63 -11.93 -20.68
CA ASP A 74 -0.70 -12.99 -21.06
C ASP A 74 -0.05 -12.67 -22.42
N GLY A 75 1.18 -12.15 -22.42
CA GLY A 75 1.91 -11.84 -23.64
C GLY A 75 3.13 -10.93 -23.52
N ILE A 76 3.27 -10.17 -22.43
CA ILE A 76 4.41 -9.24 -22.24
C ILE A 76 5.47 -9.79 -21.27
N ALA A 77 5.05 -10.47 -20.19
CA ALA A 77 5.98 -11.00 -19.19
C ALA A 77 6.40 -12.45 -19.49
N THR A 78 7.70 -12.68 -19.55
CA THR A 78 8.28 -14.03 -19.64
C THR A 78 7.92 -14.88 -18.42
N VAL A 79 8.01 -16.20 -18.56
CA VAL A 79 7.78 -17.14 -17.44
C VAL A 79 8.67 -16.82 -16.24
N ALA A 80 9.92 -16.43 -16.50
CA ALA A 80 10.89 -16.04 -15.48
C ALA A 80 10.50 -14.75 -14.75
N GLU A 81 10.05 -13.71 -15.47
CA GLU A 81 9.59 -12.45 -14.86
C GLU A 81 8.35 -12.68 -13.99
N ALA A 82 7.40 -13.48 -14.47
CA ALA A 82 6.22 -13.81 -13.68
C ALA A 82 6.56 -14.64 -12.42
N ALA A 83 7.57 -15.51 -12.49
CA ALA A 83 8.07 -16.25 -11.33
C ALA A 83 8.78 -15.32 -10.34
N ALA A 84 9.58 -14.37 -10.82
CA ALA A 84 10.24 -13.37 -10.00
C ALA A 84 9.23 -12.46 -9.28
N LEU A 85 8.22 -11.93 -10.00
CA LEU A 85 7.14 -11.13 -9.41
C LEU A 85 6.38 -11.90 -8.32
N ARG A 86 6.10 -13.19 -8.57
CA ARG A 86 5.48 -14.06 -7.57
C ARG A 86 6.37 -14.30 -6.36
N ALA A 87 7.68 -14.45 -6.54
CA ALA A 87 8.62 -14.61 -5.45
C ALA A 87 8.71 -13.33 -4.59
N SER A 88 8.81 -12.15 -5.22
CA SER A 88 8.80 -10.86 -4.51
C SER A 88 7.50 -10.66 -3.73
N PHE A 89 6.35 -10.90 -4.36
CA PHE A 89 5.06 -10.83 -3.68
C PHE A 89 4.99 -11.75 -2.46
N ARG A 90 5.44 -13.00 -2.60
CA ARG A 90 5.47 -13.97 -1.48
C ARG A 90 6.36 -13.50 -0.34
N GLN A 91 7.52 -12.91 -0.65
CA GLN A 91 8.41 -12.37 0.36
C GLN A 91 7.74 -11.21 1.11
N GLU A 92 7.15 -10.26 0.39
CA GLU A 92 6.48 -9.09 0.99
C GLU A 92 5.33 -9.48 1.91
N VAL A 93 4.44 -10.39 1.49
CA VAL A 93 3.31 -10.85 2.31
C VAL A 93 3.78 -11.65 3.52
N ALA A 94 4.87 -12.41 3.41
CA ALA A 94 5.43 -13.16 4.53
C ALA A 94 6.03 -12.24 5.60
N VAL A 95 6.60 -11.09 5.21
CA VAL A 95 7.03 -10.07 6.18
C VAL A 95 5.82 -9.36 6.78
N TRP A 96 4.84 -8.95 5.96
CA TRP A 96 3.64 -8.25 6.45
C TRP A 96 2.79 -9.10 7.39
N HIS A 97 2.72 -10.41 7.15
CA HIS A 97 2.04 -11.34 8.05
C HIS A 97 2.59 -11.34 9.49
N LYS A 98 3.88 -11.01 9.66
CA LYS A 98 4.55 -10.95 10.97
C LYS A 98 4.43 -9.58 11.65
N LEU A 99 3.94 -8.57 10.94
CA LEU A 99 3.75 -7.24 11.52
C LEU A 99 2.42 -7.16 12.27
N ASP A 100 2.51 -6.73 13.53
CA ASP A 100 1.37 -6.34 14.34
C ASP A 100 1.67 -5.00 15.04
N HIS A 101 1.06 -3.93 14.55
CA HIS A 101 1.28 -2.58 15.06
C HIS A 101 0.04 -1.71 14.86
N PRO A 102 -0.40 -0.90 15.84
CA PRO A 102 -1.63 -0.12 15.78
C PRO A 102 -1.67 0.95 14.66
N ASN A 103 -0.50 1.37 14.15
CA ASN A 103 -0.39 2.32 13.05
C ASN A 103 -0.03 1.67 11.70
N VAL A 104 -0.03 0.34 11.62
CA VAL A 104 0.11 -0.40 10.37
C VAL A 104 -1.19 -1.15 10.11
N THR A 105 -1.69 -1.09 8.88
CA THR A 105 -2.94 -1.78 8.53
C THR A 105 -2.80 -3.28 8.78
N LYS A 106 -3.75 -3.85 9.51
CA LYS A 106 -3.77 -5.26 9.86
C LYS A 106 -3.90 -6.12 8.61
N PHE A 107 -2.87 -6.91 8.37
CA PHE A 107 -2.85 -7.93 7.34
C PHE A 107 -3.69 -9.13 7.77
N ILE A 108 -4.56 -9.60 6.87
CA ILE A 108 -5.44 -10.76 7.11
C ILE A 108 -4.91 -11.97 6.34
N GLY A 109 -4.44 -11.75 5.12
CA GLY A 109 -3.79 -12.78 4.33
C GLY A 109 -3.71 -12.42 2.85
N ALA A 110 -3.20 -13.35 2.05
CA ALA A 110 -3.08 -13.17 0.61
C ALA A 110 -3.40 -14.46 -0.15
N SER A 111 -3.54 -14.36 -1.47
CA SER A 111 -3.66 -15.51 -2.37
C SER A 111 -2.79 -15.32 -3.61
N MET A 112 -2.08 -16.39 -3.97
CA MET A 112 -1.24 -16.48 -5.17
C MET A 112 -2.02 -16.86 -6.44
N GLY A 113 -3.36 -16.90 -6.37
CA GLY A 113 -4.24 -17.19 -7.50
C GLY A 113 -5.64 -16.67 -7.24
N THR A 114 -6.38 -16.39 -8.32
CA THR A 114 -7.73 -15.83 -8.22
C THR A 114 -8.76 -16.64 -9.01
N SER A 115 -8.40 -17.83 -9.50
CA SER A 115 -9.27 -18.69 -10.31
C SER A 115 -10.61 -19.07 -9.64
N ASN A 116 -10.67 -19.07 -8.31
CA ASN A 116 -11.89 -19.38 -7.55
C ASN A 116 -12.58 -18.12 -6.96
N LEU A 117 -12.15 -16.92 -7.31
CA LEU A 117 -12.73 -15.67 -6.81
C LEU A 117 -13.98 -15.28 -7.59
N LYS A 118 -15.10 -15.13 -6.89
CA LYS A 118 -16.33 -14.56 -7.43
C LYS A 118 -16.24 -13.04 -7.36
N ILE A 119 -15.99 -12.39 -8.49
CA ILE A 119 -15.97 -10.93 -8.57
C ILE A 119 -17.30 -10.41 -9.11
N PRO A 120 -17.91 -9.40 -8.48
CA PRO A 120 -19.10 -8.76 -9.01
C PRO A 120 -18.79 -8.10 -10.37
N THR A 121 -19.50 -8.50 -11.41
CA THR A 121 -19.49 -7.80 -12.70
C THR A 121 -20.19 -6.45 -12.56
N LYS A 122 -19.61 -5.40 -13.14
CA LYS A 122 -20.28 -4.10 -13.29
C LYS A 122 -21.47 -4.30 -14.22
N ASP A 123 -22.65 -4.11 -13.65
CA ASP A 123 -23.96 -4.08 -14.30
C ASP A 123 -24.46 -5.47 -14.78
N GLY A 124 -25.64 -5.87 -14.28
CA GLY A 124 -26.31 -7.14 -14.56
C GLY A 124 -26.79 -7.33 -16.01
N ILE A 125 -26.10 -6.76 -16.99
CA ILE A 125 -26.36 -6.93 -18.42
C ILE A 125 -25.00 -7.01 -19.15
N SER A 126 -24.33 -8.15 -19.05
CA SER A 126 -23.60 -8.81 -20.14
C SER A 126 -22.82 -10.00 -19.58
N GLU A 127 -23.08 -11.19 -20.11
CA GLU A 127 -22.28 -12.39 -19.89
C GLU A 127 -20.97 -12.33 -20.67
N ASN A 128 -20.18 -11.27 -20.48
CA ASN A 128 -18.77 -11.30 -20.81
C ASN A 128 -18.04 -11.58 -19.51
N ASN A 129 -17.70 -12.86 -19.32
CA ASN A 129 -16.90 -13.36 -18.21
C ASN A 129 -15.58 -12.58 -18.12
N ASN A 130 -15.56 -11.46 -17.39
CA ASN A 130 -14.34 -10.87 -16.88
C ASN A 130 -13.85 -11.72 -15.70
N SER A 131 -13.60 -13.01 -15.97
CA SER A 131 -12.79 -13.84 -15.09
C SER A 131 -11.44 -13.16 -15.00
N LEU A 132 -11.02 -12.81 -13.78
CA LEU A 132 -9.65 -12.38 -13.56
C LEU A 132 -8.69 -13.39 -14.21
N PRO A 133 -7.57 -12.94 -14.78
CA PRO A 133 -6.58 -13.85 -15.31
C PRO A 133 -6.18 -14.85 -14.20
N ALA A 134 -6.02 -16.13 -14.56
CA ALA A 134 -5.69 -17.21 -13.62
C ALA A 134 -4.44 -16.91 -12.76
N ARG A 135 -3.64 -15.92 -13.19
CA ARG A 135 -2.37 -15.49 -12.61
C ARG A 135 -2.48 -14.29 -11.68
N ALA A 136 -3.63 -13.62 -11.56
CA ALA A 136 -3.81 -12.51 -10.63
C ALA A 136 -3.66 -12.99 -9.17
N CYS A 137 -3.10 -12.12 -8.34
CA CYS A 137 -2.94 -12.34 -6.90
C CYS A 137 -3.87 -11.39 -6.14
N CYS A 138 -4.17 -11.68 -4.88
CA CYS A 138 -4.86 -10.72 -4.04
C CYS A 138 -4.25 -10.60 -2.65
N VAL A 139 -4.36 -9.41 -2.07
CA VAL A 139 -4.05 -9.11 -0.67
C VAL A 139 -5.33 -8.72 0.03
N VAL A 140 -5.56 -9.28 1.20
CA VAL A 140 -6.70 -9.00 2.07
C VAL A 140 -6.21 -8.36 3.36
N VAL A 141 -6.77 -7.19 3.64
CA VAL A 141 -6.48 -6.41 4.85
C VAL A 141 -7.77 -5.95 5.49
N GLU A 142 -7.69 -5.46 6.72
CA GLU A 142 -8.85 -4.83 7.37
C GLU A 142 -9.40 -3.67 6.53
N TYR A 143 -10.73 -3.51 6.56
CA TYR A 143 -11.36 -2.36 5.93
C TYR A 143 -11.27 -1.13 6.83
N LEU A 144 -10.62 -0.06 6.35
CA LEU A 144 -10.55 1.23 7.04
C LEU A 144 -11.59 2.22 6.46
N PRO A 145 -12.69 2.51 7.18
CA PRO A 145 -13.79 3.34 6.65
C PRO A 145 -13.39 4.81 6.44
N GLY A 146 -12.30 5.27 7.08
CA GLY A 146 -11.74 6.61 6.88
C GLY A 146 -11.16 6.85 5.48
N GLY A 147 -10.89 5.78 4.72
CA GLY A 147 -10.26 5.85 3.41
C GLY A 147 -8.79 6.30 3.50
N THR A 148 -8.27 6.84 2.40
CA THR A 148 -6.86 7.26 2.33
C THR A 148 -6.65 8.63 2.97
N LEU A 149 -5.45 8.85 3.52
CA LEU A 149 -5.03 10.16 4.02
C LEU A 149 -5.16 11.24 2.94
N LYS A 150 -4.82 10.94 1.68
CA LYS A 150 -5.02 11.85 0.55
C LYS A 150 -6.47 12.34 0.45
N ASN A 151 -7.44 11.42 0.47
CA ASN A 151 -8.86 11.76 0.39
C ASN A 151 -9.31 12.56 1.62
N PHE A 152 -8.83 12.19 2.81
CA PHE A 152 -9.12 12.90 4.05
C PHE A 152 -8.61 14.35 4.00
N LEU A 153 -7.37 14.58 3.55
CA LEU A 153 -6.79 15.91 3.40
C LEU A 153 -7.51 16.75 2.33
N ILE A 154 -7.86 16.15 1.19
CA ILE A 154 -8.62 16.84 0.13
C ILE A 154 -10.00 17.29 0.63
N ARG A 155 -10.71 16.42 1.36
CA ARG A 155 -12.02 16.76 1.96
C ARG A 155 -11.92 17.92 2.96
N ASN A 156 -10.80 18.00 3.68
CA ASN A 156 -10.52 19.06 4.66
C ASN A 156 -9.71 20.24 4.09
N ARG A 157 -9.57 20.38 2.76
CA ARG A 157 -8.77 21.47 2.16
C ARG A 157 -9.33 22.87 2.45
N ARG A 158 -10.65 22.99 2.60
CA ARG A 158 -11.34 24.28 2.86
C ARG A 158 -11.34 24.64 4.34
N LYS A 159 -11.57 23.65 5.21
CA LYS A 159 -11.51 23.78 6.67
C LYS A 159 -10.24 23.09 7.14
N LYS A 160 -9.17 23.87 7.18
CA LYS A 160 -7.85 23.38 7.54
C LYS A 160 -7.89 22.70 8.93
N LEU A 161 -7.15 21.58 9.04
CA LEU A 161 -7.14 20.76 10.25
C LEU A 161 -6.51 21.50 11.44
N ALA A 162 -6.97 21.17 12.65
CA ALA A 162 -6.30 21.63 13.86
C ALA A 162 -4.86 21.09 13.90
N PHE A 163 -3.91 21.92 14.36
CA PHE A 163 -2.49 21.56 14.35
C PHE A 163 -2.20 20.27 15.14
N LYS A 164 -2.88 20.08 16.27
CA LYS A 164 -2.84 18.85 17.06
C LYS A 164 -3.19 17.60 16.24
N VAL A 165 -4.19 17.68 15.36
CA VAL A 165 -4.60 16.56 14.49
C VAL A 165 -3.51 16.28 13.44
N VAL A 166 -2.90 17.32 12.88
CA VAL A 166 -1.80 17.16 11.91
C VAL A 166 -0.59 16.46 12.55
N ILE A 167 -0.19 16.89 13.75
CA ILE A 167 0.92 16.27 14.48
C ILE A 167 0.59 14.83 14.85
N GLN A 168 -0.65 14.52 15.25
CA GLN A 168 -1.04 13.14 15.52
C GLN A 168 -0.95 12.25 14.28
N ILE A 169 -1.46 12.71 13.12
CA ILE A 169 -1.34 11.96 11.86
C ILE A 169 0.13 11.72 11.51
N ALA A 170 0.99 12.74 11.67
CA ALA A 170 2.42 12.59 11.42
C ALA A 170 3.06 11.57 12.37
N LEU A 171 2.73 11.61 13.66
CA LEU A 171 3.21 10.66 14.66
C LEU A 171 2.80 9.23 14.35
N ASP A 172 1.54 9.02 14.00
CA ASP A 172 1.02 7.69 13.67
C ASP A 172 1.75 7.11 12.45
N LEU A 173 1.99 7.91 11.41
CA LEU A 173 2.78 7.51 10.25
C LEU A 173 4.23 7.18 10.64
N SER A 174 4.89 8.04 11.40
CA SER A 174 6.29 7.82 11.82
C SER A 174 6.46 6.58 12.69
N ARG A 175 5.51 6.30 13.60
CA ARG A 175 5.51 5.07 14.41
C ARG A 175 5.28 3.83 13.56
N GLY A 176 4.35 3.88 12.60
CA GLY A 176 4.14 2.79 11.66
C GLY A 176 5.37 2.50 10.81
N LEU A 177 6.11 3.53 10.41
CA LEU A 177 7.34 3.39 9.63
C LEU A 177 8.52 2.87 10.47
N SER A 178 8.72 3.38 11.70
CA SER A 178 9.71 2.85 12.65
C SER A 178 9.49 1.36 12.93
N ALA A 179 8.23 0.93 13.09
CA ALA A 179 7.90 -0.50 13.24
C ALA A 179 8.18 -1.33 11.97
N SER A 180 8.20 -0.66 10.80
CA SER A 180 8.35 -1.28 9.47
C SER A 180 9.75 -1.15 8.89
N ASP A 181 10.77 -0.70 9.64
CA ASP A 181 12.16 -0.62 9.17
C ASP A 181 12.79 -2.00 8.82
N THR A 182 11.98 -3.07 8.86
CA THR A 182 12.31 -4.41 8.32
C THR A 182 11.83 -4.62 6.88
N PHE A 183 11.04 -3.69 6.31
CA PHE A 183 10.64 -3.70 4.90
C PHE A 183 11.72 -3.01 4.10
N ASP A 184 12.49 -3.81 3.39
CA ASP A 184 13.54 -3.39 2.49
C ASP A 184 13.05 -2.26 1.58
N CYS A 185 13.43 -1.02 1.90
CA CYS A 185 13.12 0.16 1.10
C CYS A 185 14.05 0.22 -0.12
N ASN A 186 14.21 -0.87 -0.85
CA ASN A 186 14.91 -0.90 -2.12
C ASN A 186 14.04 -0.39 -3.29
N ASP A 187 12.73 -0.23 -3.09
CA ASP A 187 11.80 0.29 -4.12
C ASP A 187 11.49 1.81 -4.03
N ILE A 188 12.24 2.59 -3.22
CA ILE A 188 12.26 4.06 -3.35
C ILE A 188 13.39 4.50 -4.30
N GLY A 189 13.60 3.74 -5.38
CA GLY A 189 14.40 4.15 -6.52
C GLY A 189 13.52 4.84 -7.56
N ASP A 190 13.30 6.17 -7.43
CA ASP A 190 13.37 7.14 -8.56
C ASP A 190 12.80 8.55 -8.29
N CYS A 191 12.35 8.90 -7.08
CA CYS A 191 11.89 10.28 -6.81
C CYS A 191 13.03 11.27 -6.44
N TYR A 192 14.29 10.84 -6.46
CA TYR A 192 15.44 11.68 -6.11
C TYR A 192 15.97 12.54 -7.27
N LEU A 193 15.57 12.29 -8.51
CA LEU A 193 16.21 12.88 -9.69
C LEU A 193 15.73 14.29 -10.09
N GLN A 194 14.94 14.97 -9.27
CA GLN A 194 14.48 16.32 -9.62
C GLN A 194 14.79 17.43 -8.61
N ASN A 195 15.40 17.16 -7.44
CA ASN A 195 15.63 18.17 -6.38
C ASN A 195 14.37 18.99 -6.01
N LEU A 196 13.18 18.54 -6.39
CA LEU A 196 11.93 19.24 -6.12
C LEU A 196 11.52 18.94 -4.68
N ARG A 197 11.91 19.82 -3.77
CA ARG A 197 11.37 19.90 -2.42
C ARG A 197 10.24 20.93 -2.42
N PRO A 198 9.04 20.59 -1.92
CA PRO A 198 7.96 21.58 -1.82
C PRO A 198 8.40 22.79 -1.00
N GLU A 199 8.01 24.00 -1.36
CA GLU A 199 8.24 25.13 -0.46
C GLU A 199 7.39 24.98 0.81
N ILE A 200 8.00 25.18 1.99
CA ILE A 200 7.23 25.20 3.25
C ILE A 200 6.41 26.49 3.29
N PRO A 201 5.08 26.41 3.40
CA PRO A 201 4.24 27.60 3.52
C PRO A 201 4.64 28.44 4.73
N ARG A 202 4.60 29.77 4.60
CA ARG A 202 4.93 30.72 5.70
C ARG A 202 4.06 30.57 6.95
N CYS A 203 2.87 29.98 6.81
CA CYS A 203 1.97 29.68 7.92
C CYS A 203 2.28 28.36 8.63
N CYS A 204 3.30 27.61 8.21
CA CYS A 204 3.73 26.40 8.89
C CYS A 204 4.46 26.75 10.20
N PRO A 205 4.06 26.18 11.35
CA PRO A 205 4.77 26.39 12.61
C PRO A 205 6.25 26.02 12.51
N SER A 206 7.12 26.86 13.09
CA SER A 206 8.57 26.72 12.99
C SER A 206 9.10 25.36 13.46
N SER A 207 8.46 24.77 14.48
CA SER A 207 8.77 23.43 14.98
C SER A 207 8.59 22.37 13.91
N LEU A 208 7.41 22.33 13.27
CA LEU A 208 7.12 21.39 12.18
C LEU A 208 7.98 21.67 10.94
N ALA A 209 8.18 22.94 10.58
CA ALA A 209 9.04 23.34 9.47
C ALA A 209 10.51 22.91 9.68
N SER A 210 10.98 22.88 10.93
CA SER A 210 12.32 22.38 11.26
C SER A 210 12.44 20.87 11.05
N ILE A 211 11.42 20.10 11.48
CA ILE A 211 11.38 18.65 11.30
C ILE A 211 11.34 18.28 9.82
N MET A 212 10.45 18.93 9.04
CA MET A 212 10.39 18.75 7.58
C MET A 212 11.75 19.03 6.95
N ARG A 213 12.46 20.08 7.42
CA ARG A 213 13.78 20.43 6.90
C ARG A 213 14.86 19.38 7.15
N LYS A 214 14.83 18.73 8.31
CA LYS A 214 15.72 17.61 8.60
C LYS A 214 15.40 16.38 7.75
N CYS A 215 14.12 16.02 7.61
CA CYS A 215 13.71 14.81 6.90
C CYS A 215 14.05 14.83 5.40
N TRP A 216 14.12 16.02 4.80
CA TRP A 216 14.32 16.16 3.36
C TRP A 216 15.73 16.63 2.97
N ASP A 217 16.70 16.57 3.90
CA ASP A 217 18.08 17.06 3.69
C ASP A 217 18.65 16.50 2.39
N ALA A 218 19.41 17.31 1.68
CA ALA A 218 20.06 16.91 0.43
C ALA A 218 20.96 15.68 0.64
N HIS A 219 21.56 15.58 1.83
CA HIS A 219 22.46 14.53 2.27
C HIS A 219 21.67 13.44 3.01
N PRO A 220 21.52 12.22 2.45
CA PRO A 220 20.76 11.13 3.08
C PRO A 220 21.26 10.79 4.48
N GLU A 221 22.56 10.88 4.72
CA GLU A 221 23.22 10.57 5.99
C GLU A 221 22.91 11.58 7.11
N ARG A 222 22.35 12.75 6.77
CA ARG A 222 21.94 13.77 7.74
C ARG A 222 20.47 13.67 8.13
N ARG A 223 19.73 12.79 7.47
CA ARG A 223 18.31 12.62 7.75
C ARG A 223 18.14 11.81 9.04
N PRO A 224 17.16 12.19 9.88
CA PRO A 224 16.84 11.43 11.08
C PRO A 224 16.32 10.03 10.71
N ASP A 225 16.63 9.04 11.55
CA ASP A 225 15.89 7.77 11.55
C ASP A 225 14.45 8.00 12.05
N MET A 226 13.57 7.01 11.84
CA MET A 226 12.16 7.17 12.20
C MET A 226 11.96 7.34 13.71
N ASP A 227 12.82 6.76 14.55
CA ASP A 227 12.78 6.92 16.01
C ASP A 227 13.11 8.35 16.45
N GLU A 228 14.06 9.01 15.80
CA GLU A 228 14.33 10.44 15.98
C GLU A 228 13.14 11.26 15.49
N VAL A 229 12.54 10.94 14.33
CA VAL A 229 11.35 11.66 13.84
C VAL A 229 10.21 11.58 14.85
N VAL A 230 9.93 10.40 15.42
CA VAL A 230 8.91 10.24 16.46
C VAL A 230 9.20 11.14 17.66
N ARG A 231 10.43 11.10 18.20
CA ARG A 231 10.83 11.96 19.34
C ARG A 231 10.70 13.45 19.03
N LEU A 232 11.07 13.86 17.82
CA LEU A 232 10.96 15.26 17.40
C LEU A 232 9.49 15.70 17.31
N LEU A 233 8.61 14.85 16.80
CA LEU A 233 7.17 15.14 16.70
C LEU A 233 6.48 15.14 18.07
N GLU A 234 6.87 14.27 18.99
CA GLU A 234 6.35 14.24 20.37
C GLU A 234 6.74 15.50 21.15
N ALA A 235 7.90 16.08 20.86
CA ALA A 235 8.37 17.33 21.45
C ALA A 235 7.65 18.58 20.90
N VAL A 236 6.79 18.45 19.87
CA VAL A 236 6.06 19.59 19.31
C VAL A 236 4.94 20.04 20.26
N ASP A 237 5.05 21.27 20.76
CA ASP A 237 3.97 21.91 21.53
C ASP A 237 2.77 22.20 20.62
N THR A 238 1.72 21.38 20.76
CA THR A 238 0.46 21.53 20.02
C THR A 238 -0.53 22.50 20.68
N SER A 239 -0.24 23.01 21.88
CA SER A 239 -1.10 23.94 22.62
C SER A 239 -1.00 25.38 22.11
N LYS A 240 0.18 25.76 21.58
CA LYS A 240 0.47 27.09 21.01
C LYS A 240 0.32 27.16 19.50
N GLY A 241 0.06 26.02 18.86
CA GLY A 241 -0.33 25.99 17.46
C GLY A 241 -1.74 26.54 17.37
N GLY A 242 -1.88 27.86 17.16
CA GLY A 242 -3.06 28.38 16.49
C GLY A 242 -3.34 27.43 15.34
N GLY A 243 -4.57 26.91 15.25
CA GLY A 243 -4.84 25.88 14.26
C GLY A 243 -4.38 26.35 12.89
N MET A 244 -4.34 25.48 11.89
CA MET A 244 -4.20 25.99 10.53
C MET A 244 -5.44 26.84 10.12
N ILE A 245 -6.15 27.51 11.03
CA ILE A 245 -7.47 28.10 10.91
C ILE A 245 -7.40 29.43 10.13
N PRO A 246 -8.43 29.76 9.33
CA PRO A 246 -8.64 31.07 8.72
C PRO A 246 -9.19 32.06 9.75
N ASP A 247 -8.59 33.24 9.87
CA ASP A 247 -9.22 34.36 10.57
C ASP A 247 -10.37 34.89 9.74
N ASP A 248 -11.59 34.85 10.29
CA ASP A 248 -12.63 35.76 9.84
C ASP A 248 -12.12 37.18 10.12
N GLN A 249 -11.74 37.86 9.03
CA GLN A 249 -11.04 39.17 8.94
C GLN A 249 -9.55 39.17 9.37
N ALA A 250 -8.59 39.56 8.54
CA ALA A 250 -8.63 40.24 7.26
C ALA A 250 -7.27 40.14 6.54
N ARG A 251 -7.33 40.19 5.19
CA ARG A 251 -6.21 40.40 4.24
C ARG A 251 -5.33 39.17 3.93
N GLY A 252 -5.92 38.23 3.18
CA GLY A 252 -5.23 37.54 2.09
C GLY A 252 -3.92 36.82 2.37
N CYS A 253 -3.97 35.63 2.99
CA CYS A 253 -2.96 34.60 2.67
C CYS A 253 -3.34 34.04 1.28
N PHE A 254 -2.79 34.62 0.22
CA PHE A 254 -2.90 34.17 -1.18
C PHE A 254 -2.16 32.85 -1.45
N CYS A 255 -2.13 31.96 -0.47
CA CYS A 255 -1.24 30.82 -0.40
C CYS A 255 -1.76 29.63 -1.25
N PHE A 256 -2.98 29.72 -1.82
CA PHE A 256 -3.59 28.71 -2.69
C PHE A 256 -4.47 29.28 -3.82
N THR A 257 -4.20 30.49 -4.34
CA THR A 257 -4.76 30.84 -5.66
C THR A 257 -3.88 30.21 -6.73
N ALA A 258 -4.40 29.17 -7.39
CA ALA A 258 -3.86 28.74 -8.67
C ALA A 258 -3.92 29.95 -9.63
N ARG A 259 -2.76 30.54 -9.93
CA ARG A 259 -2.63 31.40 -11.12
C ARG A 259 -2.42 30.47 -12.31
N GLY A 260 -3.53 30.04 -12.89
CA GLY A 260 -3.57 29.62 -14.29
C GLY A 260 -3.74 30.85 -15.20
N PRO A 261 -3.36 30.73 -16.48
CA PRO A 261 -3.28 31.86 -17.42
C PRO A 261 -4.62 32.57 -17.66
#